data_AF-A0A646IIH8-F1
#
_entry.id   AF-A0A646IIH8-F1
#
_cell.length_a   1.000
_cell.length_b   1.000
_cell.length_c   1.000
_cell.angle_alpha   90.00
_cell.angle_beta   90.00
_cell.angle_gamma   90.00
#
_symmetry.space_group_name_H-M   'P 1'
#
loop_
_entity.id
_entity.type
_entity.pdbx_description
1 polymer ?
#
loop_
_entity_poly.entity_id
_entity_poly.type
_entity_poly.pdbx_seq_one_letter_code
_entity_poly.pdbx_strand_id
1 'polypeptide(L)'
;MDFFAFLYPIEWVVAWIMYFCHQGLTFLGFSDGPGPAWVLSIVGLVIIIRILLIPLFFKQIKASRGMQLLQPEMQAIQKKYKGKTDPASREAMSRETMELYRKHGTNPFASCMPILLQSPIFFALFRV
;
A
#
# COMPACT_ATOMS: atom_id res chain seq x y z
N MET A 1 23.23 -1.18 7.85
CA MET A 1 22.25 -2.28 7.73
C MET A 1 21.49 -2.01 6.45
N ASP A 2 21.83 -2.74 5.41
CA ASP A 2 21.61 -2.33 4.03
C ASP A 2 20.14 -2.46 3.64
N PHE A 3 19.46 -1.31 3.50
CA PHE A 3 18.14 -1.20 2.89
C PHE A 3 18.07 -1.95 1.54
N PHE A 4 19.20 -2.04 0.84
CA PHE A 4 19.36 -2.74 -0.43
C PHE A 4 19.32 -4.27 -0.31
N ALA A 5 19.76 -4.85 0.81
CA ALA A 5 19.67 -6.30 1.03
C ALA A 5 18.21 -6.77 1.15
N PHE A 6 17.33 -5.89 1.65
CA PHE A 6 15.89 -6.16 1.72
C PHE A 6 15.20 -6.15 0.34
N LEU A 7 15.75 -5.41 -0.63
CA LEU A 7 15.18 -5.29 -1.98
C LEU A 7 15.61 -6.44 -2.90
N TYR A 8 16.74 -7.10 -2.64
CA TYR A 8 17.25 -8.21 -3.44
C TYR A 8 16.24 -9.32 -3.79
N PRO A 9 15.42 -9.84 -2.85
CA PRO A 9 14.39 -10.83 -3.20
C PRO A 9 13.30 -10.27 -4.13
N ILE A 10 12.99 -8.97 -4.02
CA ILE A 10 12.01 -8.29 -4.88
C ILE A 10 12.59 -8.08 -6.28
N GLU A 11 13.86 -7.65 -6.38
CA GLU A 11 14.58 -7.51 -7.65
C GLU A 11 14.60 -8.84 -8.41
N TRP A 12 14.85 -9.96 -7.72
CA TRP A 12 14.86 -11.29 -8.34
C TRP A 12 13.49 -11.70 -8.88
N VAL A 13 12.42 -11.45 -8.12
CA VAL A 13 11.03 -11.70 -8.55
C VAL A 13 10.68 -10.86 -9.78
N VAL A 14 11.04 -9.58 -9.77
CA VAL A 14 10.81 -8.67 -10.92
C VAL A 14 11.56 -9.16 -12.16
N ALA A 15 12.84 -9.53 -12.02
CA ALA A 15 13.65 -10.05 -13.12
C ALA A 15 13.06 -11.32 -13.72
N TRP A 16 12.60 -12.26 -12.89
CA TRP A 16 11.95 -13.49 -13.35
C TRP A 16 10.64 -13.20 -14.08
N ILE A 17 9.79 -12.32 -13.55
CA ILE A 17 8.52 -11.95 -14.22
C ILE A 17 8.80 -11.29 -15.58
N MET A 18 9.75 -10.35 -15.62
CA MET A 18 10.17 -9.68 -16.85
C MET A 18 10.71 -10.66 -17.89
N TYR A 19 11.57 -11.60 -17.46
CA TYR A 19 12.10 -12.64 -18.33
C TYR A 19 10.99 -13.55 -18.88
N PHE A 20 10.08 -14.02 -18.02
CA PHE A 20 8.95 -14.86 -18.45
C PHE A 20 7.99 -14.14 -19.39
N CYS A 21 7.67 -12.86 -19.12
CA CYS A 21 6.83 -12.06 -20.02
C CYS A 21 7.51 -11.85 -21.37
N HIS A 22 8.81 -11.55 -21.39
CA HIS A 22 9.56 -11.36 -22.62
C HIS A 22 9.63 -12.66 -23.43
N GLN A 23 9.97 -13.78 -22.80
CA GLN A 23 10.00 -15.10 -23.43
C GLN A 23 8.62 -15.53 -23.96
N GLY A 24 7.54 -15.21 -23.23
CA GLY A 24 6.18 -15.46 -23.70
C GLY A 24 5.83 -14.63 -24.94
N LEU A 25 6.24 -13.36 -24.97
CA LEU A 25 5.99 -12.46 -26.10
C LEU A 25 6.83 -12.83 -27.33
N THR A 26 8.10 -13.23 -27.15
CA THR A 26 8.93 -13.69 -28.25
C THR A 26 8.45 -15.02 -28.81
N PHE A 27 7.93 -15.93 -27.96
CA PHE A 27 7.23 -17.14 -28.41
C PHE A 27 5.98 -16.82 -29.24
N LEU A 28 5.26 -15.74 -28.91
CA LEU A 28 4.10 -15.25 -29.66
C LEU A 28 4.47 -14.51 -30.97
N GLY A 29 5.75 -14.41 -31.30
CA GLY A 29 6.24 -13.85 -32.57
C GLY A 29 6.74 -12.41 -32.50
N PHE A 30 6.90 -11.83 -31.31
CA PHE A 30 7.55 -10.53 -31.17
C PHE A 30 9.08 -10.63 -31.31
N SER A 31 9.71 -9.57 -31.79
CA SER A 31 11.17 -9.49 -31.95
C SER A 31 11.90 -9.58 -30.60
N ASP A 32 12.97 -10.38 -30.54
CA ASP A 32 13.83 -10.55 -29.35
C ASP A 32 14.77 -9.36 -29.08
N GLY A 33 14.79 -8.38 -29.98
CA GLY A 33 15.58 -7.15 -29.86
C GLY A 33 14.95 -6.07 -28.96
N PRO A 34 15.67 -4.96 -28.72
CA PRO A 34 15.11 -3.80 -28.04
C PRO A 34 13.89 -3.29 -28.82
N GLY A 35 12.71 -3.29 -28.18
CA GLY A 35 11.47 -3.01 -28.89
C GLY A 35 10.20 -3.32 -28.10
N PRO A 36 9.07 -3.56 -28.80
CA PRO A 36 7.74 -3.68 -28.19
C PRO A 36 7.61 -4.85 -27.20
N ALA A 37 8.41 -5.92 -27.35
CA ALA A 37 8.42 -7.04 -26.41
C ALA A 37 8.80 -6.60 -24.99
N TRP A 38 9.79 -5.71 -24.84
CA TRP A 38 10.19 -5.17 -23.55
C TRP A 38 9.12 -4.26 -22.93
N VAL A 39 8.51 -3.37 -23.74
CA VAL A 39 7.43 -2.48 -23.26
C VAL A 39 6.22 -3.30 -22.78
N LEU A 40 5.81 -4.31 -23.57
CA LEU A 40 4.72 -5.20 -23.21
C LEU A 40 5.06 -6.08 -21.99
N SER A 41 6.34 -6.42 -21.80
CA SER A 41 6.79 -7.13 -20.59
C SER A 41 6.63 -6.28 -19.33
N ILE A 42 6.93 -4.98 -19.40
CA ILE A 42 6.69 -4.04 -18.28
C ILE A 42 5.19 -3.94 -17.98
N VAL A 43 4.34 -3.84 -19.01
CA VAL A 43 2.88 -3.83 -18.82
C VAL A 43 2.41 -5.13 -18.16
N GLY A 44 2.93 -6.28 -18.61
CA GLY A 44 2.66 -7.59 -18.01
C GLY A 44 3.06 -7.66 -16.54
N LEU A 45 4.26 -7.18 -16.20
CA LEU A 45 4.75 -7.06 -14.81
C LEU A 45 3.77 -6.26 -13.95
N VAL A 46 3.32 -5.10 -14.42
CA VAL A 46 2.36 -4.26 -13.68
C VAL A 46 1.05 -5.01 -13.45
N ILE A 47 0.52 -5.69 -14.46
CA ILE A 47 -0.74 -6.47 -14.34
C ILE A 47 -0.58 -7.60 -13.31
N ILE A 48 0.51 -8.37 -13.39
CA ILE A 48 0.77 -9.50 -12.47
C ILE A 48 0.87 -8.99 -11.03
N ILE A 49 1.67 -7.95 -10.78
CA ILE A 49 1.81 -7.36 -9.45
C ILE A 49 0.46 -6.85 -8.95
N ARG A 50 -0.32 -6.16 -9.80
CA ARG A 50 -1.65 -5.66 -9.42
C ARG A 50 -2.57 -6.80 -9.02
N ILE A 51 -2.60 -7.90 -9.76
CA ILE A 51 -3.40 -9.09 -9.45
C ILE A 51 -3.00 -9.69 -8.10
N LEU A 52 -1.70 -9.89 -7.86
CA LEU A 52 -1.19 -10.42 -6.58
C LEU A 52 -1.55 -9.51 -5.39
N LEU A 53 -1.61 -8.20 -5.61
CA LEU A 53 -1.96 -7.23 -4.59
C LEU A 53 -3.48 -7.04 -4.38
N ILE A 54 -4.35 -7.57 -5.25
CA ILE A 54 -5.82 -7.50 -5.09
C ILE A 54 -6.30 -7.90 -3.68
N PRO A 55 -5.94 -9.07 -3.11
CA PRO A 55 -6.41 -9.45 -1.78
C PRO A 55 -5.95 -8.48 -0.69
N LEU A 56 -4.77 -7.88 -0.85
CA LEU A 56 -4.27 -6.85 0.05
C LEU A 56 -5.08 -5.55 -0.11
N PHE A 57 -5.38 -5.12 -1.33
CA PHE A 57 -6.22 -3.96 -1.60
C PHE A 57 -7.62 -4.13 -1.02
N PHE A 58 -8.22 -5.32 -1.10
CA PHE A 58 -9.50 -5.60 -0.43
C PHE A 58 -9.42 -5.40 1.09
N LYS A 59 -8.36 -5.86 1.74
CA LYS A 59 -8.13 -5.63 3.17
C LYS A 59 -7.95 -4.14 3.48
N GLN A 60 -7.21 -3.41 2.65
CA GLN A 60 -7.03 -1.96 2.78
C GLN A 60 -8.37 -1.21 2.64
N ILE A 61 -9.18 -1.54 1.63
CA ILE A 61 -10.51 -0.93 1.40
C ILE A 61 -11.43 -1.20 2.60
N LYS A 62 -11.45 -2.43 3.12
CA LYS A 62 -12.26 -2.78 4.29
C LYS A 62 -11.85 -1.97 5.53
N ALA A 63 -10.55 -1.78 5.76
CA ALA A 63 -10.04 -0.95 6.85
C ALA A 63 -10.42 0.53 6.68
N SER A 64 -10.28 1.08 5.47
CA SER A 64 -10.68 2.45 5.14
C SER A 64 -12.18 2.69 5.34
N ARG A 65 -13.02 1.71 4.99
CA ARG A 65 -14.47 1.79 5.22
C ARG A 65 -14.81 1.77 6.72
N GLY A 66 -14.09 0.99 7.53
CA GLY A 66 -14.24 0.99 8.99
C GLY A 66 -13.95 2.36 9.61
N MET A 67 -12.96 3.09 9.09
CA MET A 67 -12.67 4.47 9.50
C MET A 67 -13.76 5.46 9.11
N GLN A 68 -14.40 5.29 7.95
CA GLN A 68 -15.53 6.14 7.53
C GLN A 68 -16.74 5.96 8.45
N LEU A 69 -17.01 4.74 8.89
CA LEU A 69 -18.10 4.45 9.83
C LEU A 69 -17.84 5.07 11.23
N LEU A 70 -16.57 5.23 11.61
CA LEU A 70 -16.15 5.87 12.86
C LEU A 70 -16.15 7.40 12.81
N GLN A 71 -16.20 8.00 11.62
CA GLN A 71 -16.19 9.44 11.43
C GLN A 71 -17.26 10.20 12.25
N PRO A 72 -18.53 9.76 12.35
CA PRO A 72 -19.53 10.44 13.18
C PRO A 72 -19.19 10.41 14.68
N GLU A 73 -18.74 9.27 15.22
CA GLU A 73 -18.36 9.16 16.64
C GLU A 73 -17.10 9.97 16.96
N MET A 74 -16.14 9.97 16.04
CA MET A 74 -14.98 10.86 16.10
C MET A 74 -15.38 12.33 16.16
N GLN A 75 -16.37 12.75 15.36
CA GLN A 75 -16.89 14.12 15.41
C GLN A 75 -17.61 14.42 16.73
N ALA A 76 -18.29 13.45 17.34
CA ALA A 76 -18.92 13.62 18.64
C ALA A 76 -17.88 13.87 19.74
N ILE A 77 -16.79 13.10 19.75
CA ILE A 77 -15.65 13.31 20.67
C ILE A 77 -15.04 14.70 20.42
N GLN A 78 -14.77 15.07 19.17
CA GLN A 78 -14.22 16.39 18.86
C GLN A 78 -15.15 17.53 19.31
N LYS A 79 -16.46 17.38 19.17
CA LYS A 79 -17.45 18.36 19.66
C LYS A 79 -17.46 18.44 21.19
N LYS A 80 -17.35 17.32 21.90
CA LYS A 80 -17.30 17.26 23.38
C LYS A 80 -16.11 18.02 23.97
N TYR A 81 -14.97 18.03 23.28
CA TYR A 81 -13.75 18.73 23.70
C TYR A 81 -13.52 20.06 22.97
N LYS A 82 -14.44 20.48 22.09
CA LYS A 82 -14.32 21.71 21.32
C LYS A 82 -14.22 22.92 22.25
N GLY A 83 -13.18 23.74 22.06
CA GLY A 83 -12.94 24.94 22.86
C GLY A 83 -12.18 24.71 24.17
N LYS A 84 -11.84 23.46 24.52
CA LYS A 84 -10.98 23.16 25.67
C LYS A 84 -9.52 23.11 25.23
N THR A 85 -8.72 24.07 25.70
CA THR A 85 -7.28 24.17 25.40
C THR A 85 -6.40 23.58 26.51
N ASP A 86 -6.98 23.09 27.59
CA ASP A 86 -6.23 22.52 28.71
C ASP A 86 -5.42 21.28 28.28
N PRO A 87 -4.18 21.12 28.78
CA PRO A 87 -3.37 19.92 28.51
C PRO A 87 -4.11 18.62 28.88
N ALA A 88 -4.78 18.61 30.03
CA ALA A 88 -5.57 17.48 30.51
C ALA A 88 -6.75 17.15 29.58
N SER A 89 -7.41 18.17 29.01
CA SER A 89 -8.52 18.00 28.07
C SER A 89 -8.06 17.38 26.74
N ARG A 90 -6.86 17.74 26.27
CA ARG A 90 -6.25 17.14 25.07
C ARG A 90 -5.85 15.68 25.28
N GLU A 91 -5.30 15.37 26.44
CA GLU A 91 -4.97 13.98 26.81
C GLU A 91 -6.23 13.12 26.91
N ALA A 92 -7.29 13.63 27.56
CA ALA A 92 -8.57 12.95 27.65
C ALA A 92 -9.18 12.69 26.26
N MET A 93 -9.13 13.68 25.35
CA MET A 93 -9.58 13.52 23.97
C MET A 93 -8.80 12.43 23.22
N SER A 94 -7.47 12.39 23.39
CA SER A 94 -6.61 11.37 22.78
C SER A 94 -6.93 9.97 23.30
N ARG A 95 -7.13 9.82 24.62
CA ARG A 95 -7.53 8.55 25.24
C ARG A 95 -8.88 8.07 24.76
N GLU A 96 -9.91 8.93 24.76
CA GLU A 96 -11.26 8.57 24.27
C GLU A 96 -11.24 8.18 22.78
N THR A 97 -10.45 8.89 21.99
CA THR A 97 -10.23 8.58 20.57
C THR A 97 -9.60 7.19 20.39
N MET A 98 -8.57 6.88 21.18
CA MET A 98 -7.88 5.59 21.12
C MET A 98 -8.76 4.45 21.63
N GLU A 99 -9.56 4.68 22.66
CA GLU A 99 -10.57 3.72 23.13
C GLU A 99 -11.66 3.48 22.09
N LEU A 100 -12.11 4.52 21.38
CA LEU A 100 -13.08 4.39 20.30
C LEU A 100 -12.54 3.49 19.17
N TYR A 101 -11.29 3.72 18.76
CA TYR A 101 -10.60 2.86 17.78
C TYR A 101 -10.50 1.41 18.27
N ARG A 102 -10.17 1.20 19.55
CA ARG A 102 -10.06 -0.14 20.15
C ARG A 102 -11.42 -0.86 20.22
N LYS A 103 -12.49 -0.17 20.61
CA LYS A 103 -13.85 -0.73 20.69
C LYS A 103 -14.36 -1.19 19.33
N HIS A 104 -14.03 -0.46 18.27
CA HIS A 104 -14.46 -0.77 16.91
C HIS A 104 -13.48 -1.67 16.13
N GLY A 105 -12.33 -2.02 16.73
CA GLY A 105 -11.32 -2.88 16.10
C GLY A 105 -10.66 -2.25 14.87
N THR A 106 -10.70 -0.93 14.74
CA THR A 106 -10.14 -0.20 13.58
C THR A 106 -8.80 0.41 13.96
N ASN A 107 -7.77 0.21 13.13
CA ASN A 107 -6.43 0.75 13.35
C ASN A 107 -6.16 1.96 12.42
N PRO A 108 -5.86 3.16 12.94
CA PRO A 108 -5.56 4.33 12.10
C PRO A 108 -4.34 4.15 11.18
N PHE A 109 -3.41 3.26 11.53
CA PHE A 109 -2.25 2.92 10.69
C PHE A 109 -2.60 2.10 9.44
N ALA A 110 -3.80 1.51 9.38
CA ALA A 110 -4.22 0.78 8.18
C ALA A 110 -4.36 1.71 6.97
N SER A 111 -4.63 3.00 7.19
CA SER A 111 -4.75 4.01 6.13
C SER A 111 -3.41 4.47 5.56
N CYS A 112 -2.30 4.39 6.30
CA CYS A 112 -0.96 4.71 5.77
C CYS A 112 -0.22 3.50 5.18
N MET A 113 -0.75 2.29 5.40
CA MET A 113 -0.26 1.03 4.82
C MET A 113 -0.04 1.06 3.29
N PRO A 114 -0.91 1.69 2.47
CA PRO A 114 -0.72 1.72 1.01
C PRO A 114 0.53 2.49 0.60
N ILE A 115 0.83 3.61 1.27
CA ILE A 115 2.00 4.45 0.97
C ILE A 115 3.29 3.72 1.35
N LEU A 116 3.28 3.04 2.50
CA LEU A 116 4.41 2.25 2.97
C LEU A 116 4.70 1.04 2.07
N LEU A 117 3.68 0.42 1.48
CA LEU A 117 3.85 -0.69 0.55
C LEU A 117 4.31 -0.24 -0.84
N GLN A 118 3.96 0.98 -1.25
CA GLN A 118 4.25 1.48 -2.59
C GLN A 118 5.64 2.11 -2.70
N SER A 119 6.18 2.66 -1.60
CA SER A 119 7.52 3.27 -1.61
C SER A 119 8.64 2.32 -2.06
N PRO A 120 8.70 1.02 -1.67
CA PRO A 120 9.78 0.13 -2.09
C PRO A 120 9.72 -0.23 -3.57
N ILE A 121 8.52 -0.33 -4.15
CA ILE A 121 8.32 -0.62 -5.58
C ILE A 121 8.86 0.54 -6.43
N PHE A 122 8.63 1.79 -5.98
CA PHE A 122 9.18 2.97 -6.64
C PHE A 122 10.72 2.97 -6.63
N PHE A 123 11.35 2.66 -5.49
CA PHE A 123 12.82 2.59 -5.41
C PHE A 123 13.42 1.45 -6.25
N ALA A 124 12.74 0.31 -6.36
CA ALA A 124 13.20 -0.80 -7.18
C ALA A 124 13.19 -0.47 -8.69
N LEU A 125 12.16 0.23 -9.19
CA LEU A 125 12.07 0.63 -10.60
C LEU A 125 13.10 1.68 -11.03
N PHE A 126 13.57 2.54 -10.11
CA PHE A 126 14.63 3.51 -10.42
C PHE A 126 16.04 2.91 -10.44
N ARG A 127 16.19 1.66 -9.97
CA ARG A 127 17.49 0.99 -9.84
C ARG A 127 17.70 -0.13 -10.87
N VAL A 128 16.63 -0.59 -11.51
CA VAL A 128 16.63 -1.45 -12.71
C VAL A 128 16.76 -0.59 -13.94
#